data_AF-A0A916CH89-F1
#
_entry.id   AF-A0A916CH89-F1
#
_cell.length_a   1.000
_cell.length_b   1.000
_cell.length_c   1.000
_cell.angle_alpha   90.00
_cell.angle_beta   90.00
_cell.angle_gamma   90.00
#
_symmetry.space_group_name_H-M   'P 1'
#
loop_
_entity.id
_entity.type
_entity.pdbx_description
1 polymer ?
#
loop_
_entity_poly.entity_id
_entity_poly.type
_entity_poly.pdbx_seq_one_letter_code
_entity_poly.pdbx_strand_id
1 'polypeptide(L)' 'MKPRIILKQGKEKNLVARHPWIFSGAIARVDKANDGDTVDICDASGCW' A
#
# COMPACT_ATOMS: atom_id res chain seq x y z
N MET A 1 0.84 9.48 13.48
CA MET A 1 1.59 8.47 12.73
C MET A 1 0.56 7.56 12.09
N LYS A 2 0.45 7.54 10.76
CA LYS A 2 -0.59 6.74 10.07
C LYS A 2 -0.08 5.32 9.86
N PRO A 3 -0.96 4.31 9.90
CA PRO A 3 -0.58 2.95 9.58
C PRO A 3 -0.09 2.88 8.13
N ARG A 4 0.94 2.06 7.88
CA ARG A 4 1.59 1.95 6.57
C ARG A 4 1.25 0.62 5.91
N ILE A 5 1.04 0.65 4.60
CA ILE A 5 0.87 -0.54 3.77
C ILE A 5 2.04 -0.59 2.80
N ILE A 6 2.82 -1.66 2.87
CA ILE A 6 3.95 -1.91 1.97
C ILE A 6 3.46 -2.77 0.81
N LEU A 7 3.69 -2.30 -0.41
CA LEU A 7 3.38 -3.04 -1.63
C LEU A 7 4.46 -4.04 -1.99
N LYS A 8 4.08 -5.08 -2.73
CA LYS A 8 5.03 -6.02 -3.34
C LYS A 8 5.80 -5.32 -4.47
N GLN A 9 7.08 -5.63 -4.57
CA GLN A 9 7.97 -5.11 -5.61
C GLN A 9 7.37 -5.35 -7.00
N GLY A 10 7.23 -4.28 -7.78
CA GLY A 10 6.71 -4.32 -9.15
C GLY A 10 5.19 -4.32 -9.27
N LYS A 11 4.44 -4.31 -8.16
CA LYS A 11 2.96 -4.15 -8.15
C LYS A 11 2.50 -2.71 -7.91
N GLU A 12 3.43 -1.81 -7.66
CA GLU A 12 3.23 -0.34 -7.63
C GLU A 12 2.83 0.27 -8.98
N LYS A 13 3.02 -0.44 -10.11
CA LYS A 13 2.59 0.01 -11.44
C LYS A 13 1.09 0.33 -11.54
N ASN A 14 0.24 -0.40 -10.80
CA ASN A 14 -1.21 -0.12 -10.79
C ASN A 14 -1.53 1.20 -10.09
N LEU A 15 -0.72 1.59 -9.10
CA LEU A 15 -0.86 2.86 -8.39
C LEU A 15 -0.42 4.03 -9.30
N VAL A 16 0.67 3.84 -10.07
CA VAL A 16 1.13 4.80 -11.09
C VAL A 16 0.07 5.02 -12.18
N ALA A 17 -0.68 3.98 -12.52
CA ALA A 17 -1.81 4.06 -13.45
C ALA A 17 -3.04 4.81 -12.88
N ARG A 18 -2.93 5.44 -11.69
CA ARG A 18 -4.02 6.15 -10.98
C ARG A 18 -5.25 5.30 -10.75
N HIS A 19 -5.07 3.98 -10.60
CA HIS A 19 -6.17 3.10 -10.27
C HIS A 19 -6.59 3.35 -8.80
N PRO A 20 -7.89 3.56 -8.52
CA PRO A 20 -8.35 3.95 -7.18
C PRO A 20 -8.28 2.81 -6.15
N TRP A 21 -8.05 1.56 -6.58
CA TRP A 21 -8.10 0.38 -5.71
C TRP A 21 -6.75 -0.34 -5.61
N ILE A 22 -6.42 -0.82 -4.42
CA ILE A 22 -5.27 -1.69 -4.17
C ILE A 22 -5.79 -3.07 -3.81
N PHE A 23 -5.44 -4.06 -4.61
CA PHE A 23 -5.83 -5.44 -4.37
C PHE A 23 -4.93 -6.08 -3.32
N SER A 24 -5.48 -6.97 -2.49
CA SER A 24 -4.74 -7.71 -1.45
C SER A 24 -3.53 -8.47 -2.00
N GLY A 25 -3.60 -8.96 -3.24
CA GLY A 25 -2.47 -9.64 -3.90
C GLY A 25 -1.24 -8.75 -4.13
N ALA A 26 -1.43 -7.42 -4.19
CA ALA A 26 -0.37 -6.43 -4.32
C ALA A 26 0.24 -6.00 -2.99
N ILE A 27 -0.36 -6.38 -1.86
CA ILE A 27 0.10 -6.03 -0.51
C ILE A 27 1.17 -7.02 -0.06
N ALA A 28 2.32 -6.52 0.38
CA ALA A 28 3.37 -7.31 1.00
C ALA A 28 3.23 -7.36 2.52
N ARG A 29 2.95 -6.20 3.14
CA ARG A 29 2.81 -6.07 4.59
C ARG A 29 1.84 -4.95 4.93
N VAL A 30 1.04 -5.16 5.98
CA VAL A 30 0.14 -4.17 6.56
C VAL A 30 0.56 -3.97 8.01
N ASP A 31 0.85 -2.73 8.41
CA ASP A 31 0.93 -2.38 9.83
C ASP A 31 -0.47 -2.42 10.46
N LYS A 32 -0.57 -2.36 11.80
CA LYS A 32 -1.87 -2.38 12.51
C LYS A 32 -2.77 -1.24 12.03
N ALA A 33 -3.65 -1.54 11.10
CA ALA A 33 -4.67 -0.66 10.53
C ALA A 33 -6.04 -1.28 10.79
N ASN A 34 -7.03 -0.47 11.10
CA ASN A 34 -8.41 -0.91 11.21
C ASN A 34 -9.22 -0.47 9.99
N ASP A 35 -10.38 -1.10 9.81
CA ASP A 35 -11.30 -0.72 8.74
C ASP A 35 -11.74 0.73 8.91
N GLY A 36 -11.55 1.54 7.87
CA GLY A 36 -11.85 2.98 7.87
C GLY A 36 -10.68 3.88 8.26
N ASP A 37 -9.52 3.34 8.67
CA ASP A 37 -8.34 4.15 8.93
C ASP A 37 -7.73 4.71 7.64
N THR A 38 -7.18 5.93 7.73
CA THR A 38 -6.35 6.48 6.66
C THR A 38 -4.94 5.93 6.76
N VAL A 39 -4.52 5.21 5.72
CA VAL A 39 -3.23 4.53 5.63
C VAL A 39 -2.31 5.19 4.62
N ASP A 40 -1.02 5.03 4.86
CA ASP A 40 0.08 5.49 4.03
C ASP A 40 0.56 4.33 3.15
N ILE A 41 0.43 4.45 1.83
CA ILE A 41 0.93 3.43 0.89
C ILE A 41 2.41 3.67 0.62
N CYS A 42 3.24 2.66 0.84
CA CYS A 42 4.68 2.69 0.58
C CYS A 42 5.05 1.64 -0.47
N ASP A 43 6.11 1.92 -1.23
CA ASP A 43 6.76 0.94 -2.10
C ASP A 43 7.41 -0.20 -1.30
N ALA A 44 7.97 -1.18 -2.01
CA ALA A 44 8.65 -2.31 -1.40
C ALA A 44 9.91 -1.93 -0.59
N SER A 45 10.45 -0.73 -0.81
CA SER A 45 11.60 -0.18 -0.08
C SER A 45 11.18 0.62 1.16
N GLY A 46 9.89 0.83 1.40
CA GLY A 46 9.37 1.65 2.49
C GLY A 46 9.43 3.15 2.21
N CYS A 47 9.72 3.54 0.97
CA CYS A 47 9.58 4.90 0.47
C CYS A 47 8.13 5.17 0.05
N TRP A 48 7.72 6.43 0.17
CA TRP A 48 6.35 6.90 -0.08
C TRP A 48 6.16 7.27 -1.55
#